data_AF-A0A0R0BA71-F1
#
_entry.id   AF-A0A0R0BA71-F1
#
_cell.length_a   1.000
_cell.length_b   1.000
_cell.length_c   1.000
_cell.angle_alpha   90.00
_cell.angle_beta   90.00
_cell.angle_gamma   90.00
#
_symmetry.space_group_name_H-M   'P 1'
#
loop_
_entity.id
_entity.type
_entity.pdbx_description
1 polymer ?
#
loop_
_entity_poly.entity_id
_entity_poly.type
_entity_poly.pdbx_seq_one_letter_code
_entity_poly.pdbx_strand_id
1 'polypeptide(L)'
;MAYATLRSRLLSRGWVPLPDAQCRANVVGDNHVALCAADTQQCEPCEALPELSACSGTGHCTMQFQGEGGKMLRVSTYGDVHRHTAVGEPEDLVVTALEPVSF
;
A
#
# COMPACT_ATOMS: atom_id res chain seq x y z
N MET A 1 10.86 -3.68 9.34
CA MET A 1 11.30 -2.33 8.90
C MET A 1 10.05 -1.49 8.70
N ALA A 2 10.03 -0.22 9.10
CA ALA A 2 8.88 0.66 8.82
C ALA A 2 8.70 0.85 7.31
N TYR A 3 7.46 0.83 6.85
CA TYR A 3 7.10 1.00 5.45
C TYR A 3 7.52 2.37 4.89
N ALA A 4 7.33 3.45 5.64
CA ALA A 4 7.75 4.80 5.25
C ALA A 4 9.26 4.86 4.89
N THR A 5 10.09 4.12 5.63
CA THR A 5 11.55 4.03 5.38
C THR A 5 11.84 3.27 4.09
N LEU A 6 11.11 2.20 3.77
CA LEU A 6 11.28 1.48 2.51
C LEU A 6 10.80 2.33 1.34
N ARG A 7 9.61 2.94 1.45
CA ARG A 7 8.99 3.77 0.43
C ARG A 7 9.90 4.90 -0.01
N SER A 8 10.43 5.67 0.94
CA SER A 8 11.39 6.75 0.65
C SER A 8 12.63 6.27 -0.11
N ARG A 9 13.18 5.10 0.25
CA ARG A 9 14.32 4.49 -0.44
C ARG A 9 13.97 4.05 -1.87
N LEU A 10 12.79 3.47 -2.09
CA LEU A 10 12.34 3.07 -3.42
C LEU A 10 12.17 4.29 -4.33
N LEU A 11 11.47 5.31 -3.86
CA LEU A 11 11.28 6.57 -4.60
C LEU A 11 12.62 7.23 -4.93
N SER A 12 13.58 7.29 -3.99
CA SER A 12 14.91 7.85 -4.23
C SER A 12 15.74 7.09 -5.28
N ARG A 13 15.38 5.82 -5.56
CA ARG A 13 16.05 4.94 -6.52
C ARG A 13 15.31 4.85 -7.85
N GLY A 14 14.33 5.73 -8.09
CA GLY A 14 13.57 5.79 -9.33
C GLY A 14 12.47 4.74 -9.47
N TRP A 15 12.11 4.03 -8.39
CA TRP A 15 10.89 3.23 -8.39
C TRP A 15 9.68 4.15 -8.30
N VAL A 16 8.66 3.86 -9.09
CA VAL A 16 7.42 4.63 -9.16
C VAL A 16 6.30 3.79 -8.54
N PRO A 17 5.43 4.38 -7.69
CA PRO A 17 4.21 3.72 -7.25
C PRO A 17 3.39 3.24 -8.44
N LEU A 18 2.82 2.03 -8.36
CA LEU A 18 1.97 1.50 -9.42
C LEU A 18 0.49 1.54 -8.97
N PRO A 19 -0.32 2.48 -9.49
CA PRO A 19 -1.75 2.58 -9.20
C PRO A 19 -2.52 1.30 -9.50
N ASP A 20 -3.27 0.83 -8.52
CA ASP A 20 -4.26 -0.24 -8.68
C ASP A 20 -5.67 0.34 -8.76
N ALA A 21 -6.30 0.23 -9.93
CA ALA A 21 -7.67 0.69 -10.14
C ALA A 21 -8.69 -0.05 -9.26
N GLN A 22 -8.34 -1.23 -8.74
CA GLN A 22 -9.17 -2.04 -7.86
C GLN A 22 -8.86 -1.82 -6.37
N CYS A 23 -7.96 -0.91 -6.00
CA CYS A 23 -7.57 -0.69 -4.59
C CYS A 23 -8.80 -0.54 -3.67
N ARG A 24 -9.77 0.30 -4.02
CA ARG A 24 -10.96 0.54 -3.19
C ARG A 24 -11.79 -0.73 -3.01
N ALA A 25 -11.97 -1.52 -4.06
CA ALA A 25 -12.67 -2.80 -3.97
C ALA A 25 -11.89 -3.81 -3.13
N ASN A 26 -10.55 -3.82 -3.23
CA ASN A 26 -9.69 -4.76 -2.53
C ASN A 26 -9.44 -4.40 -1.05
N VAL A 27 -9.55 -3.13 -0.68
CA VAL A 27 -9.29 -2.61 0.68
C VAL A 27 -10.59 -2.46 1.47
N VAL A 28 -11.63 -1.89 0.83
CA VAL A 28 -12.91 -1.57 1.49
C VAL A 28 -13.98 -2.63 1.19
N GLY A 29 -13.83 -3.37 0.08
CA GLY A 29 -14.75 -4.42 -0.35
C GLY A 29 -15.73 -3.97 -1.44
N ASP A 30 -16.66 -4.86 -1.79
CA ASP A 30 -17.62 -4.65 -2.89
C ASP A 30 -18.51 -3.42 -2.69
N ASN A 31 -18.82 -3.08 -1.44
CA ASN A 31 -19.64 -1.90 -1.08
C ASN A 31 -18.85 -0.60 -0.94
N HIS A 32 -17.60 -0.54 -1.43
CA HIS A 32 -16.73 0.63 -1.30
C HIS A 32 -17.41 1.94 -1.72
N VAL A 33 -18.24 1.97 -2.77
CA VAL A 33 -18.91 3.21 -3.22
C VAL A 33 -19.77 3.83 -2.12
N ALA A 34 -20.58 3.02 -1.43
CA ALA A 34 -21.46 3.51 -0.36
C ALA A 34 -20.65 3.83 0.92
N LEU A 35 -19.62 3.02 1.20
CA LEU A 35 -18.77 3.17 2.36
C LEU A 35 -17.87 4.40 2.27
N CYS A 36 -17.20 4.65 1.14
CA CYS A 36 -16.43 5.87 0.89
C CYS A 36 -17.31 7.14 0.99
N ALA A 37 -18.58 7.04 0.56
CA ALA A 37 -19.51 8.16 0.59
C ALA A 37 -20.02 8.46 2.01
N ALA A 38 -20.17 7.42 2.83
CA ALA A 38 -20.57 7.56 4.23
C ALA A 38 -19.39 8.00 5.13
N ASP A 39 -18.19 7.52 4.83
CA ASP A 39 -16.96 7.85 5.53
C ASP A 39 -15.78 7.88 4.56
N THR A 40 -15.29 9.08 4.26
CA THR A 40 -14.18 9.29 3.35
C THR A 40 -12.87 8.69 3.88
N GLN A 41 -12.75 8.49 5.20
CA GLN A 41 -11.54 7.90 5.79
C GLN A 41 -11.35 6.45 5.32
N GLN A 42 -12.41 5.72 4.99
CA GLN A 42 -12.27 4.32 4.55
C GLN A 42 -11.50 4.18 3.23
N CYS A 43 -11.53 5.21 2.38
CA CYS A 43 -10.94 5.18 1.04
C CYS A 43 -9.69 6.05 0.92
N GLU A 44 -9.38 6.80 1.98
CA GLU A 44 -8.17 7.62 2.11
C GLU A 44 -6.87 6.82 1.85
N PRO A 45 -6.69 5.57 2.33
CA PRO A 45 -5.47 4.81 2.05
C PRO A 45 -5.20 4.60 0.56
N CYS A 46 -6.24 4.37 -0.24
CA CYS A 46 -6.10 4.20 -1.70
C CYS A 46 -5.80 5.52 -2.42
N GLU A 47 -6.11 6.66 -1.82
CA GLU A 47 -5.81 7.98 -2.36
C GLU A 47 -4.42 8.47 -1.92
N ALA A 48 -4.03 8.17 -0.67
CA ALA A 48 -2.75 8.54 -0.09
C ALA A 48 -1.59 7.65 -0.57
N LEU A 49 -1.87 6.38 -0.87
CA LEU A 49 -0.89 5.40 -1.32
C LEU A 49 -1.24 4.89 -2.72
N PRO A 50 -0.76 5.55 -3.79
CA PRO A 50 -0.96 5.07 -5.15
C PRO A 50 -0.44 3.65 -5.37
N GLU A 51 0.59 3.23 -4.63
CA GLU A 51 1.11 1.86 -4.69
C GLU A 51 0.22 0.81 -4.02
N LEU A 52 -0.80 1.19 -3.25
CA LEU A 52 -1.64 0.23 -2.52
C LEU A 52 -2.55 -0.55 -3.48
N SER A 53 -2.47 -1.87 -3.38
CA SER A 53 -3.23 -2.80 -4.23
C SER A 53 -4.31 -3.53 -3.45
N ALA A 54 -4.02 -3.98 -2.23
CA ALA A 54 -4.99 -4.66 -1.38
C ALA A 54 -4.62 -4.51 0.10
N CYS A 55 -5.61 -4.50 1.00
CA CYS A 55 -5.45 -4.64 2.44
C CYS A 55 -6.52 -5.58 2.98
N SER A 56 -6.14 -6.51 3.84
CA SER A 56 -7.09 -7.30 4.60
C SER A 56 -7.57 -6.53 5.83
N GLY A 57 -8.77 -6.86 6.32
CA GLY A 57 -9.26 -6.37 7.62
C GLY A 57 -8.44 -6.84 8.84
N THR A 58 -7.43 -7.69 8.62
CA THR A 58 -6.48 -8.13 9.65
C THR A 58 -5.16 -7.33 9.63
N GLY A 59 -5.05 -6.32 8.75
CA GLY A 59 -3.89 -5.41 8.67
C GLY A 59 -2.78 -5.88 7.74
N HIS A 60 -3.00 -6.92 6.91
CA HIS A 60 -2.02 -7.30 5.89
C HIS A 60 -2.29 -6.54 4.61
N CYS A 61 -1.31 -5.78 4.12
CA CYS A 61 -1.45 -5.00 2.89
C CYS A 61 -0.38 -5.38 1.86
N THR A 62 -0.73 -5.18 0.60
CA THR A 62 0.13 -5.39 -0.55
C THR A 62 0.29 -4.09 -1.32
N MET A 63 1.53 -3.68 -1.50
CA MET A 63 1.92 -2.51 -2.28
C MET A 63 2.69 -2.92 -3.54
N GLN A 64 2.60 -2.13 -4.60
CA GLN A 64 3.23 -2.41 -5.88
C GLN A 64 4.02 -1.21 -6.39
N PHE A 65 5.25 -1.46 -6.82
CA PHE A 65 6.13 -0.47 -7.43
C PHE A 65 6.63 -0.96 -8.77
N GLN A 66 6.79 -0.02 -9.70
CA GLN A 66 7.41 -0.26 -11.00
C GLN A 66 8.78 0.39 -11.04
N GLY A 67 9.79 -0.38 -11.46
CA GLY A 67 11.16 0.07 -11.68
C GLY A 67 11.49 0.15 -13.16
N GLU A 68 12.69 0.62 -13.46
CA GLU A 68 13.19 0.70 -14.83
C GLU A 68 13.18 -0.65 -15.55
N GLY A 69 12.91 -0.60 -16.86
CA GLY A 69 12.87 -1.79 -17.72
C GLY A 69 11.67 -2.70 -17.46
N GLY A 70 10.58 -2.17 -16.87
CA GLY A 70 9.35 -2.93 -16.63
C GLY A 70 9.40 -3.88 -15.44
N LYS A 71 10.43 -3.77 -14.58
CA LYS A 71 10.53 -4.55 -13.35
C LYS A 71 9.41 -4.17 -12.40
N MET A 72 8.77 -5.15 -11.80
CA MET A 72 7.77 -4.92 -10.75
C MET A 72 8.25 -5.46 -9.41
N LEU A 73 7.91 -4.73 -8.36
CA LEU A 73 8.21 -5.10 -6.99
C LEU A 73 6.92 -5.08 -6.18
N ARG A 74 6.62 -6.22 -5.56
CA ARG A 74 5.55 -6.34 -4.59
C ARG A 74 6.13 -6.21 -3.19
N VAL A 75 5.48 -5.42 -2.36
CA VAL A 75 5.85 -5.22 -0.96
C VAL A 75 4.66 -5.66 -0.12
N SER A 76 4.88 -6.66 0.74
CA SER A 76 3.90 -7.07 1.72
C SER A 76 4.17 -6.36 3.03
N THR A 77 3.12 -5.85 3.66
CA THR A 77 3.19 -5.14 4.93
C THR A 77 2.18 -5.71 5.93
N TYR A 78 2.39 -5.39 7.20
CA TYR A 78 1.48 -5.68 8.29
C TYR A 78 1.36 -4.47 9.21
N GLY A 79 0.15 -4.17 9.71
CA GLY A 79 -0.11 -3.06 10.63
C GLY A 79 -1.26 -2.18 10.15
N ASP A 80 -1.39 -0.99 10.73
CA ASP A 80 -2.42 -0.03 10.34
C ASP A 80 -1.99 0.75 9.08
N VAL A 81 -2.75 0.59 7.99
CA VAL A 81 -2.48 1.27 6.72
C VAL A 81 -2.69 2.79 6.80
N HIS A 82 -3.53 3.29 7.71
CA HIS A 82 -3.68 4.72 7.94
C HIS A 82 -2.42 5.32 8.59
N ARG A 83 -1.58 4.49 9.23
CA ARG A 83 -0.31 4.89 9.82
C ARG A 83 0.89 4.72 8.87
N HIS A 84 0.67 4.86 7.56
CA HIS A 84 1.68 4.64 6.52
C HIS A 84 2.87 5.62 6.52
N THR A 85 2.74 6.78 7.18
CA THR A 85 3.84 7.76 7.37
C THR A 85 4.57 7.62 8.70
N ALA A 86 4.03 6.83 9.63
CA ALA A 86 4.56 6.71 10.98
C ALA A 86 5.82 5.83 11.03
N VAL A 87 6.71 6.12 11.99
CA VAL A 87 7.97 5.40 12.18
C VAL A 87 8.28 5.28 13.68
N GLY A 88 8.39 4.05 14.17
CA GLY A 88 8.91 3.73 15.49
C GLY A 88 7.87 3.29 16.52
N GLU A 89 6.58 3.24 16.15
CA GLU A 89 5.49 2.79 17.03
C GLU A 89 5.03 1.35 16.70
N PRO A 90 4.43 0.62 17.66
CA PRO A 90 4.05 -0.79 17.48
C PRO A 90 2.98 -1.03 16.41
N GLU A 91 2.13 -0.03 16.19
CA GLU A 91 0.99 -0.08 15.25
C GLU A 91 1.37 0.36 13.83
N ASP A 92 2.62 0.79 13.65
CA ASP A 92 3.09 1.30 12.36
C ASP A 92 3.07 0.21 11.30
N LEU A 93 2.83 0.64 10.06
CA LEU A 93 2.87 -0.25 8.93
C LEU A 93 4.31 -0.75 8.72
N VAL A 94 4.54 -2.03 8.95
CA VAL A 94 5.85 -2.68 8.81
C VAL A 94 5.92 -3.56 7.59
N VAL A 95 7.06 -3.55 6.91
CA VAL A 95 7.36 -4.44 5.79
C VAL A 95 7.61 -5.85 6.33
N THR A 96 6.88 -6.82 5.78
CA THR A 96 7.00 -8.24 6.09
C THR A 96 7.66 -9.03 4.95
N ALA A 97 7.46 -8.63 3.69
CA ALA A 97 8.12 -9.23 2.53
C ALA A 97 8.35 -8.25 1.38
N LEU A 98 9.32 -8.58 0.52
CA LEU A 98 9.73 -7.82 -0.66
C LEU A 98 10.00 -8.82 -1.79
N GLU A 99 9.18 -8.81 -2.83
CA GLU A 99 9.18 -9.85 -3.86
C GLU A 99 9.20 -9.22 -5.26
N PRO A 100 10.21 -9.50 -6.10
CA PRO A 100 10.17 -9.11 -7.50
C PRO A 100 9.09 -9.92 -8.22
N VAL A 101 8.28 -9.24 -9.03
CA VAL A 101 7.27 -9.88 -9.88
C VAL A 101 7.88 -10.09 -11.26
N SER A 102 8.08 -11.35 -11.61
CA SER A 102 8.45 -11.76 -12.97
C SER A 102 7.18 -12.00 -13.77
N PHE A 103 7.11 -11.42 -14.97
CA PHE A 103 6.10 -11.74 -15.98
C PHE A 103 6.55 -12.92 -16.84
#